data_AF-A0A967YXJ4-F1
#
_entry.id   AF-A0A967YXJ4-F1
#
_cell.length_a   1.000
_cell.length_b   1.000
_cell.length_c   1.000
_cell.angle_alpha   90.00
_cell.angle_beta   90.00
_cell.angle_gamma   90.00
#
_symmetry.space_group_name_H-M   'P 1'
#
loop_
_entity.id
_entity.type
_entity.pdbx_description
1 polymer ?
#
loop_
_entity_poly.entity_id
_entity_poly.type
_entity_poly.pdbx_seq_one_letter_code
_entity_poly.pdbx_strand_id
1 'polypeptide(L)'
;MNEQSPYQERGPVWASWLGIMAIVFGIFLTAMHGNEVLSHIVYKPGTAAVQDIPINCREDELIEEGLSFTECNLMGTTVKNVIVSSPDWFRNFHITLSAVGAVIAIISIVMGILLLDFRAWIVKPAVLVFGSLLVIDMISFLAIVNTGPLLRAMYLWDTLLWALIHVVLMSATMAGQHLNSD
;
A
#
# COMPACT_ATOMS: atom_id res chain seq x y z
N MET A 1 -50.09 21.94 3.80
CA MET A 1 -48.63 22.15 3.81
C MET A 1 -48.04 20.78 4.08
N ASN A 2 -47.52 20.11 3.06
CA ASN A 2 -46.90 18.80 3.23
C ASN A 2 -45.47 19.05 3.68
N GLU A 3 -45.15 18.71 4.93
CA GLU A 3 -43.77 18.53 5.38
C GLU A 3 -43.21 17.32 4.63
N GLN A 4 -42.50 17.59 3.53
CA GLN A 4 -41.56 16.64 2.98
C GLN A 4 -40.40 16.52 3.98
N SER A 5 -40.38 15.40 4.70
CA SER A 5 -39.25 14.98 5.52
C SER A 5 -37.95 15.04 4.69
N PRO A 6 -36.89 15.75 5.12
CA PRO A 6 -35.67 15.97 4.33
C PRO A 6 -34.70 14.79 4.39
N TYR A 7 -35.20 13.57 4.60
CA TYR A 7 -34.37 12.38 4.51
C TYR A 7 -34.10 12.08 3.04
N GLN A 8 -33.05 12.75 2.54
CA GLN A 8 -32.23 12.33 1.41
C GLN A 8 -32.22 10.79 1.37
N GLU A 9 -32.72 10.19 0.29
CA GLU A 9 -32.73 8.74 0.10
C GLU A 9 -31.31 8.23 0.36
N ARG A 10 -31.10 7.63 1.54
CA ARG A 10 -29.80 7.09 1.90
C ARG A 10 -29.53 5.96 0.92
N GLY A 11 -28.41 6.05 0.20
CA GLY A 11 -27.93 4.96 -0.63
C GLY A 11 -27.86 3.64 0.14
N PRO A 12 -27.74 2.50 -0.56
CA PRO A 12 -27.75 1.21 0.08
C PRO A 12 -26.57 1.08 1.07
N VAL A 13 -26.87 0.51 2.24
CA VAL A 13 -25.93 0.43 3.37
C VAL A 13 -24.60 -0.24 3.01
N TRP A 14 -24.63 -1.21 2.09
CA TRP A 14 -23.42 -1.87 1.59
C TRP A 14 -22.46 -0.89 0.90
N ALA A 15 -22.98 0.09 0.15
CA ALA A 15 -22.16 1.06 -0.55
C ALA A 15 -21.50 2.04 0.41
N SER A 16 -22.22 2.47 1.45
CA SER A 16 -21.64 3.33 2.49
C SER A 16 -20.51 2.62 3.25
N TRP A 17 -20.71 1.36 3.66
CA TRP A 17 -19.66 0.59 4.34
C TRP A 17 -18.45 0.34 3.44
N LEU A 18 -18.66 -0.06 2.18
CA LEU A 18 -17.55 -0.21 1.23
C LEU A 18 -16.83 1.11 0.97
N GLY A 19 -17.57 2.22 0.91
CA GLY A 19 -16.99 3.56 0.78
C GLY A 19 -16.05 3.90 1.94
N ILE A 20 -16.49 3.65 3.18
CA ILE A 20 -15.67 3.84 4.38
C ILE A 20 -14.40 2.98 4.32
N MET A 21 -14.56 1.68 4.04
CA MET A 21 -13.41 0.75 3.97
C MET A 21 -12.42 1.15 2.87
N ALA A 22 -12.92 1.57 1.70
CA ALA A 22 -12.08 2.03 0.59
C ALA A 22 -11.29 3.30 0.93
N ILE A 23 -11.87 4.22 1.70
CA ILE A 23 -11.18 5.42 2.19
C ILE A 23 -10.09 5.03 3.18
N VAL A 24 -10.43 4.26 4.22
CA VAL A 24 -9.49 3.88 5.28
C VAL A 24 -8.32 3.09 4.72
N PHE A 25 -8.60 2.05 3.94
CA PHE A 25 -7.57 1.23 3.32
C PHE A 25 -6.81 1.98 2.22
N GLY A 26 -7.47 2.84 1.45
CA GLY A 26 -6.79 3.68 0.45
C GLY A 26 -5.78 4.62 1.08
N ILE A 27 -6.12 5.26 2.22
CA ILE A 27 -5.17 6.11 2.97
C ILE A 27 -4.01 5.27 3.49
N PHE A 28 -4.30 4.13 4.11
CA PHE A 28 -3.26 3.27 4.68
C PHE A 28 -2.31 2.73 3.61
N LEU A 29 -2.85 2.24 2.49
CA LEU A 29 -2.08 1.75 1.35
C LEU A 29 -1.25 2.84 0.69
N THR A 30 -1.80 4.07 0.56
CA THR A 30 -1.05 5.22 0.05
C THR A 30 0.15 5.53 0.94
N ALA A 31 -0.04 5.53 2.26
CA ALA A 31 1.05 5.76 3.21
C ALA A 31 2.11 4.65 3.13
N MET A 32 1.69 3.39 3.01
CA MET A 32 2.60 2.24 2.88
C MET A 32 3.42 2.31 1.60
N HIS A 33 2.79 2.48 0.44
CA HIS A 33 3.51 2.62 -0.83
C HIS A 33 4.41 3.86 -0.86
N GLY A 34 3.97 4.98 -0.25
CA GLY A 34 4.78 6.18 -0.12
C GLY A 34 6.05 5.94 0.70
N ASN A 35 5.92 5.24 1.84
CA ASN A 35 7.06 4.87 2.68
C ASN A 35 8.01 3.93 1.93
N GLU A 36 7.47 2.99 1.16
CA GLU A 36 8.26 2.03 0.39
C GLU A 36 9.09 2.70 -0.71
N VAL A 37 8.49 3.63 -1.44
CA VAL A 37 9.19 4.45 -2.44
C VAL A 37 10.33 5.23 -1.77
N LEU A 38 10.08 5.88 -0.63
CA LEU A 38 11.10 6.61 0.12
C LEU A 38 12.25 5.69 0.57
N SER A 39 11.93 4.54 1.16
CA SER A 39 12.91 3.55 1.60
C SER A 39 13.84 3.13 0.46
N HIS A 40 13.31 2.82 -0.72
CA HIS A 40 14.13 2.40 -1.85
C HIS A 40 14.88 3.56 -2.54
N ILE A 41 14.44 4.80 -2.39
CA ILE A 41 15.23 5.98 -2.80
C ILE A 41 16.49 6.08 -1.92
N VAL A 42 16.36 5.83 -0.61
CA VAL A 42 17.47 5.87 0.35
C VAL A 42 18.39 4.64 0.24
N TYR A 43 17.83 3.44 0.08
CA TYR A 43 18.55 2.18 -0.11
C TYR A 43 19.12 2.05 -1.53
N LYS A 44 20.07 2.93 -1.86
CA LYS A 44 20.73 2.95 -3.16
C LYS A 44 22.03 2.13 -3.12
N PRO A 45 22.30 1.30 -4.14
CA PRO A 45 23.63 0.70 -4.34
C PRO A 45 24.71 1.79 -4.44
N GLY A 46 25.88 1.55 -3.83
CA GLY A 46 26.97 2.52 -3.79
C GLY A 46 26.84 3.61 -2.71
N THR A 47 25.91 3.44 -1.77
CA THR A 47 25.91 4.19 -0.50
C THR A 47 27.05 3.73 0.41
N ALA A 48 27.41 4.55 1.41
CA ALA A 48 28.46 4.23 2.37
C ALA A 48 28.26 2.86 3.04
N ALA A 49 26.99 2.45 3.25
CA ALA A 49 26.62 1.14 3.80
C ALA A 49 27.14 -0.06 2.98
N VAL A 50 27.37 0.11 1.67
CA VAL A 50 27.82 -0.97 0.76
C VAL A 50 29.30 -0.85 0.43
N GLN A 51 29.94 0.29 0.68
CA GLN A 51 31.35 0.56 0.34
C GLN A 51 32.34 0.08 1.42
N ASP A 52 31.91 -0.81 2.33
CA ASP A 52 32.67 -1.23 3.52
C ASP A 52 33.20 -0.07 4.36
N ILE A 53 32.60 1.12 4.21
CA ILE A 53 32.86 2.26 5.09
C ILE A 53 32.23 1.89 6.44
N PRO A 54 33.01 1.91 7.54
CA PRO A 54 32.47 1.58 8.85
C PRO A 54 31.28 2.49 9.18
N ILE A 55 30.24 1.90 9.78
CA ILE A 55 29.04 2.63 10.19
C ILE A 55 29.48 3.74 11.15
N ASN A 56 29.24 4.99 10.76
CA ASN A 56 29.67 6.15 11.51
C ASN A 56 28.68 6.46 12.65
N CYS A 57 28.79 5.73 13.76
CA CYS A 57 27.98 5.96 14.96
C CYS A 57 28.64 7.02 15.85
N ARG A 58 28.45 8.30 15.53
CA ARG A 58 29.04 9.43 16.28
C ARG A 58 28.33 9.62 17.62
N GLU A 59 29.08 9.85 18.70
CA GLU A 59 28.51 9.88 20.06
C GLU A 59 27.46 10.98 20.27
N ASP A 60 27.60 12.14 19.64
CA ASP A 60 26.62 13.22 19.66
C ASP A 60 25.30 12.83 18.98
N GLU A 61 25.33 12.12 17.85
CA GLU A 61 24.13 11.61 17.16
C GLU A 61 23.46 10.49 17.96
N LEU A 62 24.25 9.62 18.61
CA LEU A 62 23.70 8.58 19.50
C LEU A 62 22.95 9.18 20.69
N ILE A 63 23.46 10.26 21.28
CA ILE A 63 22.81 10.97 22.37
C ILE A 63 21.54 11.68 21.88
N GLU A 64 21.59 12.32 20.70
CA GLU A 64 20.46 13.03 20.10
C GLU A 64 19.31 12.07 19.72
N GLU A 65 19.62 10.93 19.11
CA GLU A 65 18.64 9.93 18.67
C GLU A 65 18.24 8.94 19.79
N GLY A 66 18.92 8.98 20.94
CA GLY A 66 18.66 8.09 22.07
C GLY A 66 19.01 6.62 21.79
N LEU A 67 20.02 6.38 20.94
CA LEU A 67 20.44 5.05 20.50
C LEU A 67 21.71 4.61 21.21
N SER A 68 21.81 3.31 21.51
CA SER A 68 23.08 2.70 21.86
C SER A 68 23.96 2.50 20.63
N PHE A 69 25.27 2.44 20.84
CA PHE A 69 26.24 2.11 19.78
C PHE A 69 25.92 0.77 19.09
N THR A 70 25.43 -0.21 19.84
CA THR A 70 25.03 -1.52 19.30
C THR A 70 23.82 -1.41 18.38
N GLU A 71 22.81 -0.62 18.76
CA GLU A 71 21.61 -0.40 17.94
C GLU A 71 21.97 0.30 16.63
N CYS A 72 22.79 1.35 16.68
CA CYS A 72 23.26 2.04 15.47
C CYS A 72 23.99 1.10 14.50
N ASN A 73 24.90 0.26 15.01
CA ASN A 73 25.59 -0.74 14.17
C ASN A 73 24.62 -1.77 13.58
N LEU A 74 23.63 -2.20 14.35
CA LEU A 74 22.65 -3.18 13.90
C LEU A 74 21.73 -2.60 12.80
N MET A 75 21.34 -1.33 12.91
CA MET A 75 20.58 -0.63 11.88
C MET A 75 21.36 -0.52 10.57
N GLY A 76 22.60 -0.03 10.61
CA GLY A 76 23.43 0.09 9.41
C GLY A 76 23.74 -1.27 8.77
N THR A 77 23.96 -2.31 9.58
CA THR A 77 24.15 -3.68 9.10
C THR A 77 22.88 -4.23 8.45
N THR A 78 21.71 -3.92 9.00
CA THR A 78 20.41 -4.32 8.42
C THR A 78 20.21 -3.68 7.04
N VAL A 79 20.50 -2.38 6.91
CA VAL A 79 20.44 -1.68 5.61
C VAL A 79 21.40 -2.30 4.59
N LYS A 80 22.65 -2.58 5.00
CA LYS A 80 23.62 -3.27 4.14
C LYS A 80 23.11 -4.64 3.69
N ASN A 81 22.56 -5.43 4.61
CA ASN A 81 22.02 -6.75 4.31
C ASN A 81 20.87 -6.69 3.31
N VAL A 82 19.95 -5.72 3.45
CA VAL A 82 18.87 -5.49 2.49
C VAL A 82 19.43 -5.14 1.11
N ILE A 83 20.38 -4.21 1.02
CA ILE A 83 20.96 -3.80 -0.27
C ILE A 83 21.70 -4.96 -0.95
N VAL A 84 22.54 -5.68 -0.21
CA VAL A 84 23.38 -6.77 -0.78
C VAL A 84 22.56 -8.00 -1.15
N SER A 85 21.46 -8.28 -0.44
CA SER A 85 20.59 -9.44 -0.73
C SER A 85 19.52 -9.17 -1.79
N SER A 86 19.35 -7.91 -2.19
CA SER A 86 18.34 -7.53 -3.18
C SER A 86 18.84 -7.76 -4.60
N PRO A 87 18.05 -8.43 -5.47
CA PRO A 87 18.36 -8.47 -6.90
C PRO A 87 18.38 -7.07 -7.52
N ASP A 88 19.28 -6.84 -8.48
CA ASP A 88 19.47 -5.52 -9.12
C ASP A 88 18.18 -4.94 -9.74
N TRP A 89 17.30 -5.82 -10.24
CA TRP A 89 16.02 -5.43 -10.84
C TRP A 89 14.95 -5.07 -9.81
N PHE A 90 15.02 -5.63 -8.59
CA PHE A 90 13.93 -5.59 -7.62
C PHE A 90 13.63 -4.17 -7.16
N ARG A 91 14.68 -3.38 -6.90
CA ARG A 91 14.54 -1.99 -6.44
C ARG A 91 13.74 -1.13 -7.41
N ASN A 92 14.13 -1.10 -8.68
CA ASN A 92 13.45 -0.25 -9.68
C ASN A 92 12.03 -0.74 -9.92
N PHE A 93 11.85 -2.06 -9.98
CA PHE A 93 10.52 -2.68 -10.08
C PHE A 93 9.61 -2.25 -8.92
N HIS A 94 10.08 -2.37 -7.67
CA HIS A 94 9.28 -2.11 -6.47
C HIS A 94 8.98 -0.61 -6.30
N ILE A 95 9.91 0.28 -6.66
CA ILE A 95 9.65 1.73 -6.73
C ILE A 95 8.55 2.03 -7.74
N THR A 96 8.66 1.53 -8.97
CA THR A 96 7.67 1.81 -10.02
C THR A 96 6.31 1.28 -9.63
N LEU A 97 6.24 0.04 -9.17
CA LEU A 97 5.00 -0.61 -8.81
C LEU A 97 4.34 0.06 -7.60
N SER A 98 5.11 0.42 -6.57
CA SER A 98 4.60 1.16 -5.41
C SER A 98 4.12 2.56 -5.77
N ALA A 99 4.82 3.27 -6.67
CA ALA A 99 4.37 4.58 -7.14
C ALA A 99 3.03 4.48 -7.89
N VAL A 100 2.87 3.47 -8.77
CA VAL A 100 1.61 3.21 -9.47
C VAL A 100 0.52 2.81 -8.47
N GLY A 101 0.82 1.90 -7.54
CA GLY A 101 -0.10 1.47 -6.47
C GLY A 101 -0.59 2.63 -5.62
N ALA A 102 0.31 3.55 -5.23
CA ALA A 102 -0.06 4.77 -4.48
C ALA A 102 -1.04 5.65 -5.26
N VAL A 103 -0.83 5.86 -6.56
CA VAL A 103 -1.77 6.63 -7.40
C VAL A 103 -3.13 5.96 -7.45
N ILE A 104 -3.18 4.65 -7.65
CA ILE A 104 -4.46 3.91 -7.71
C ILE A 104 -5.14 3.90 -6.33
N ALA A 105 -4.39 3.81 -5.23
CA ALA A 105 -4.91 3.91 -3.87
C ALA A 105 -5.53 5.30 -3.59
N ILE A 106 -4.93 6.38 -4.09
CA ILE A 106 -5.54 7.71 -4.04
C ILE A 106 -6.86 7.74 -4.83
N ILE A 107 -6.90 7.11 -6.00
CA ILE A 107 -8.13 6.99 -6.79
C ILE A 107 -9.19 6.18 -6.03
N SER A 108 -8.81 5.13 -5.29
CA SER A 108 -9.75 4.34 -4.49
C SER A 108 -10.37 5.13 -3.34
N ILE A 109 -9.64 6.09 -2.74
CA ILE A 109 -10.21 7.02 -1.76
C ILE A 109 -11.32 7.86 -2.41
N VAL A 110 -11.08 8.39 -3.62
CA VAL A 110 -12.09 9.16 -4.37
C VAL A 110 -13.32 8.29 -4.68
N MET A 111 -13.12 7.05 -5.11
CA MET A 111 -14.23 6.11 -5.31
C MET A 111 -14.99 5.83 -4.02
N GLY A 112 -14.30 5.72 -2.89
CA GLY A 112 -14.92 5.54 -1.59
C GLY A 112 -15.81 6.72 -1.20
N ILE A 113 -15.36 7.96 -1.41
CA ILE A 113 -16.17 9.18 -1.19
C ILE A 113 -17.42 9.17 -2.08
N LEU A 114 -17.27 8.81 -3.36
CA LEU A 114 -18.38 8.76 -4.31
C LEU A 114 -19.38 7.63 -4.01
N LEU A 115 -18.93 6.54 -3.36
CA LEU A 115 -19.80 5.48 -2.86
C LEU A 115 -20.62 5.90 -1.64
N LEU A 116 -20.13 6.82 -0.81
CA LEU A 116 -20.89 7.37 0.32
C LEU A 116 -22.13 8.15 -0.14
N ASP A 117 -22.01 8.92 -1.22
CA ASP A 117 -23.11 9.67 -1.87
C ASP A 117 -23.89 8.81 -2.88
N PHE A 118 -23.67 7.49 -2.85
CA PHE A 118 -24.20 6.46 -3.75
C PHE A 118 -24.70 6.95 -5.12
N ARG A 119 -23.81 6.89 -6.12
CA ARG A 119 -24.17 7.09 -7.52
C ARG A 119 -24.05 5.77 -8.26
N ALA A 120 -25.15 5.25 -8.81
CA ALA A 120 -25.19 3.92 -9.45
C ALA A 120 -24.12 3.72 -10.54
N TRP A 121 -23.74 4.78 -11.26
CA TRP A 121 -22.70 4.72 -12.29
C TRP A 121 -21.28 4.54 -11.74
N ILE A 122 -21.04 4.77 -10.44
CA ILE A 122 -19.73 4.64 -9.78
C ILE A 122 -19.37 3.19 -9.49
N VAL A 123 -20.36 2.29 -9.42
CA VAL A 123 -20.11 0.88 -9.06
C VAL A 123 -19.16 0.21 -10.06
N LYS A 124 -19.35 0.41 -11.37
CA LYS A 124 -18.46 -0.16 -12.41
C LYS A 124 -17.02 0.38 -12.32
N PRO A 125 -16.79 1.72 -12.26
CA PRO A 125 -15.47 2.28 -11.96
C PRO A 125 -14.84 1.73 -10.68
N ALA A 126 -15.60 1.57 -9.59
CA ALA A 126 -15.08 1.05 -8.33
C ALA A 126 -14.56 -0.39 -8.48
N VAL A 127 -15.28 -1.27 -9.20
CA VAL A 127 -14.80 -2.62 -9.52
C VAL A 127 -13.48 -2.58 -10.29
N LEU A 128 -13.35 -1.67 -11.27
CA LEU A 128 -12.11 -1.53 -12.04
C LEU A 128 -10.93 -1.06 -11.16
N VAL A 129 -11.17 -0.12 -10.24
CA VAL A 129 -10.14 0.39 -9.34
C VAL A 129 -9.68 -0.69 -8.36
N PHE A 130 -10.59 -1.39 -7.69
CA PHE A 130 -10.24 -2.49 -6.78
C PHE A 130 -9.58 -3.65 -7.53
N GLY A 131 -10.04 -3.97 -8.75
CA GLY A 131 -9.39 -4.96 -9.60
C GLY A 131 -7.98 -4.54 -10.04
N SER A 132 -7.75 -3.25 -10.29
CA SER A 132 -6.42 -2.74 -10.62
C SER A 132 -5.46 -2.85 -9.43
N LEU A 133 -5.92 -2.53 -8.22
CA LEU A 133 -5.14 -2.73 -6.99
C LEU A 133 -4.80 -4.21 -6.79
N LEU A 134 -5.77 -5.11 -6.99
CA LEU A 134 -5.53 -6.54 -6.93
C LEU A 134 -4.46 -6.99 -7.95
N VAL A 135 -4.49 -6.46 -9.18
CA VAL A 135 -3.45 -6.77 -10.18
C VAL A 135 -2.07 -6.31 -9.72
N ILE A 136 -1.97 -5.12 -9.11
CA ILE A 136 -0.73 -4.64 -8.50
C ILE A 136 -0.24 -5.62 -7.43
N ASP A 137 -1.11 -6.08 -6.52
CA ASP A 137 -0.74 -7.04 -5.49
C ASP A 137 -0.27 -8.37 -6.07
N MET A 138 -0.91 -8.87 -7.14
CA MET A 138 -0.51 -10.11 -7.79
C MET A 138 0.86 -9.98 -8.46
N ILE A 139 1.12 -8.86 -9.13
CA ILE A 139 2.42 -8.57 -9.73
C ILE A 139 3.50 -8.46 -8.65
N SER A 140 3.22 -7.75 -7.55
CA SER A 140 4.10 -7.67 -6.37
C SER A 140 4.39 -9.05 -5.79
N PHE A 141 3.35 -9.85 -5.57
CA PHE A 141 3.46 -11.19 -5.00
C PHE A 141 4.37 -12.07 -5.85
N LEU A 142 4.14 -12.11 -7.16
CA LEU A 142 4.95 -12.87 -8.11
C LEU A 142 6.41 -12.41 -8.11
N ALA A 143 6.67 -11.12 -8.03
CA ALA A 143 8.05 -10.63 -7.90
C ALA A 143 8.68 -11.09 -6.58
N ILE A 144 7.99 -10.90 -5.46
CA ILE A 144 8.51 -11.21 -4.11
C ILE A 144 8.82 -12.69 -3.96
N VAL A 145 7.96 -13.61 -4.41
CA VAL A 145 8.23 -15.06 -4.28
C VAL A 145 9.49 -15.51 -5.04
N ASN A 146 9.89 -14.74 -6.06
CA ASN A 146 11.11 -14.96 -6.85
C ASN A 146 12.34 -14.23 -6.30
N THR A 147 12.25 -13.60 -5.11
CA THR A 147 13.38 -12.97 -4.42
C THR A 147 14.02 -13.88 -3.35
N GLY A 148 15.12 -13.42 -2.76
CA GLY A 148 15.80 -14.09 -1.65
C GLY A 148 14.95 -14.20 -0.37
N PRO A 149 15.37 -15.04 0.60
CA PRO A 149 14.60 -15.29 1.82
C PRO A 149 14.37 -14.03 2.67
N LEU A 150 15.30 -13.07 2.67
CA LEU A 150 15.16 -11.83 3.44
C LEU A 150 14.00 -10.98 2.91
N LEU A 151 13.99 -10.68 1.61
CA LEU A 151 12.93 -9.91 0.96
C LEU A 151 11.57 -10.60 1.07
N ARG A 152 11.53 -11.94 0.91
CA ARG A 152 10.30 -12.70 1.14
C ARG A 152 9.77 -12.56 2.57
N ALA A 153 10.64 -12.64 3.57
CA ALA A 153 10.23 -12.48 4.97
C ALA A 153 9.69 -11.06 5.26
N MET A 154 10.20 -10.04 4.57
CA MET A 154 9.78 -8.65 4.73
C MET A 154 8.43 -8.35 4.07
N TYR A 155 8.22 -8.80 2.82
CA TYR A 155 7.12 -8.29 2.00
C TYR A 155 5.99 -9.29 1.73
N LEU A 156 6.24 -10.60 1.81
CA LEU A 156 5.32 -11.62 1.30
C LEU A 156 3.96 -11.59 2.02
N TRP A 157 3.98 -11.50 3.35
CA TRP A 157 2.76 -11.55 4.15
C TRP A 157 1.90 -10.30 3.96
N ASP A 158 2.54 -9.13 3.94
CA ASP A 158 1.86 -7.86 3.73
C ASP A 158 1.20 -7.82 2.34
N THR A 159 1.92 -8.23 1.30
CA THR A 159 1.38 -8.30 -0.07
C THR A 159 0.20 -9.26 -0.18
N LEU A 160 0.26 -10.41 0.51
CA LEU A 160 -0.84 -11.37 0.53
C LEU A 160 -2.08 -10.80 1.25
N LEU A 161 -1.88 -10.09 2.35
CA LEU A 161 -2.98 -9.45 3.08
C LEU A 161 -3.69 -8.43 2.20
N TRP A 162 -2.94 -7.57 1.51
CA TRP A 162 -3.49 -6.57 0.60
C TRP A 162 -4.25 -7.19 -0.57
N ALA A 163 -3.70 -8.24 -1.17
CA ALA A 163 -4.40 -9.02 -2.20
C ALA A 163 -5.77 -9.50 -1.71
N LEU A 164 -5.84 -10.06 -0.50
CA LEU A 164 -7.10 -10.55 0.07
C LEU A 164 -8.08 -9.41 0.35
N ILE A 165 -7.60 -8.28 0.87
CA ILE A 165 -8.44 -7.09 1.08
C ILE A 165 -9.05 -6.63 -0.25
N HIS A 166 -8.26 -6.52 -1.33
CA HIS A 166 -8.77 -6.07 -2.62
C HIS A 166 -9.70 -7.09 -3.28
N VAL A 167 -9.48 -8.41 -3.10
CA VAL A 167 -10.44 -9.44 -3.49
C VAL A 167 -11.79 -9.24 -2.79
N VAL A 168 -11.78 -8.98 -1.48
CA VAL A 168 -13.01 -8.75 -0.70
C VAL A 168 -13.71 -7.47 -1.15
N LEU A 169 -12.98 -6.37 -1.31
CA LEU A 169 -13.58 -5.10 -1.78
C LEU A 169 -14.17 -5.24 -3.18
N MET A 170 -13.44 -5.88 -4.10
CA MET A 170 -13.89 -6.11 -5.48
C MET A 170 -15.15 -7.00 -5.50
N SER A 171 -15.12 -8.14 -4.81
CA SER A 171 -16.24 -9.09 -4.78
C SER A 171 -17.48 -8.50 -4.11
N ALA A 172 -17.33 -7.76 -3.01
CA ALA A 172 -18.44 -7.06 -2.36
C ALA A 172 -19.05 -5.98 -3.27
N THR A 173 -18.22 -5.25 -4.02
CA THR A 173 -18.71 -4.25 -4.99
C THR A 173 -19.46 -4.91 -6.15
N MET A 174 -18.96 -6.04 -6.66
CA MET A 174 -19.64 -6.82 -7.71
C MET A 174 -20.98 -7.40 -7.21
N ALA A 175 -21.01 -7.92 -5.98
CA ALA A 175 -22.25 -8.39 -5.36
C ALA A 175 -23.27 -7.25 -5.22
N GLY A 176 -22.83 -6.06 -4.77
CA GLY A 176 -23.65 -4.86 -4.73
C GLY A 176 -24.15 -4.42 -6.11
N GLN A 177 -23.34 -4.58 -7.17
CA GLN A 177 -23.74 -4.29 -8.55
C GLN A 177 -24.90 -5.17 -9.02
N HIS A 178 -24.83 -6.47 -8.72
CA HIS A 178 -25.90 -7.41 -9.07
C HIS A 178 -27.23 -7.03 -8.42
N LEU A 179 -27.20 -6.69 -7.12
CA LEU A 179 -28.40 -6.27 -6.37
C LEU A 179 -29.08 -5.00 -6.89
N ASN A 180 -28.39 -4.14 -7.66
CA ASN A 180 -28.98 -2.94 -8.26
C ASN A 180 -29.37 -3.12 -9.74
N SER A 181 -29.06 -4.28 -10.32
CA SER A 181 -29.38 -4.58 -11.73
C SER A 181 -30.67 -5.40 -11.88
N ASP A 182 -31.19 -5.92 -10.76
CA ASP A 182 -32.48 -6.61 -10.62
C ASP A 182 -33.57 -5.64 -10.15
#